data_AF-A0A059DMX6-F1
#
_entry.id   AF-A0A059DMX6-F1
#
_cell.length_a   1.000
_cell.length_b   1.000
_cell.length_c   1.000
_cell.angle_alpha   90.00
_cell.angle_beta   90.00
_cell.angle_gamma   90.00
#
_symmetry.space_group_name_H-M   'P 1'
#
loop_
_entity.id
_entity.type
_entity.pdbx_description
1 polymer ?
#
loop_
_entity_poly.entity_id
_entity_poly.type
_entity_poly.pdbx_seq_one_letter_code
_entity_poly.pdbx_strand_id
1 'polypeptide(L)'
;MKNTAIPLLSVSILLIAGCSNSFGRVREAINQAPDWYDARRQEIRGEGYPKLAEVQEIPADQLPGKTLPDSAVRVDILQAYFDSNERAEPPVDVAGQMAVLLKRVEAEFAGLPANPDFLTQDDIAQIQAAFNVPRVTEGLKVRRK
;
A
#
# COMPACT_ATOMS: atom_id res chain seq x y z
N MET A 1 50.32 16.40 -44.18
CA MET A 1 49.55 16.08 -42.96
C MET A 1 48.30 16.95 -42.98
N LYS A 2 47.09 16.39 -42.95
CA LYS A 2 45.84 17.15 -43.10
C LYS A 2 45.62 18.02 -41.86
N ASN A 3 45.34 19.32 -42.05
CA ASN A 3 45.13 20.31 -40.98
C ASN A 3 43.85 20.03 -40.20
N THR A 4 43.91 19.09 -39.26
CA THR A 4 42.81 18.69 -38.36
C THR A 4 42.57 19.69 -37.21
N ALA A 5 43.46 20.68 -37.04
CA ALA A 5 43.35 21.68 -35.97
C ALA A 5 42.17 22.67 -36.16
N ILE A 6 41.86 23.02 -37.41
CA ILE A 6 40.80 23.98 -37.75
C ILE A 6 39.39 23.41 -37.44
N PRO A 7 39.03 22.17 -37.83
CA PRO A 7 37.71 21.64 -37.49
C PRO A 7 37.55 21.42 -35.98
N LEU A 8 38.58 20.99 -35.26
CA LEU A 8 38.53 20.79 -33.80
C LEU A 8 38.22 22.08 -33.04
N LEU A 9 38.89 23.20 -33.39
CA LEU A 9 38.60 24.50 -32.78
C LEU A 9 37.20 25.01 -33.13
N SER A 10 36.75 24.81 -34.38
CA SER A 10 35.42 25.26 -34.80
C SER A 10 34.28 24.53 -34.07
N VAL A 11 34.43 23.22 -33.83
CA VAL A 11 33.42 22.41 -33.12
C VAL A 11 33.36 22.81 -31.64
N SER A 12 34.51 23.04 -30.99
CA SER A 12 34.53 23.49 -29.59
C SER A 12 33.89 24.86 -29.39
N ILE A 13 34.10 25.81 -30.32
CA ILE A 13 33.49 27.15 -30.26
C ILE A 13 31.97 27.06 -30.46
N LEU A 14 31.50 26.20 -31.38
CA LEU A 14 30.07 25.95 -31.59
C LEU A 14 29.39 25.32 -30.38
N LEU A 15 30.05 24.37 -29.69
CA LEU A 15 29.51 23.78 -28.45
C LEU A 15 29.38 24.81 -27.33
N ILE A 16 30.37 25.68 -27.14
CA ILE A 16 30.35 26.70 -26.07
C ILE A 16 29.24 27.73 -26.33
N ALA A 17 29.07 28.18 -27.59
CA ALA A 17 27.99 29.09 -27.95
C ALA A 17 26.59 28.48 -27.76
N GLY A 18 26.43 27.18 -28.04
CA GLY A 18 25.20 26.43 -27.78
C GLY A 18 24.85 26.34 -26.29
N CYS A 19 25.85 26.16 -25.42
CA CYS A 19 25.66 26.11 -23.98
C CYS A 19 25.27 27.48 -23.39
N SER A 20 25.88 28.59 -23.82
CA SER A 20 25.54 29.93 -23.31
C SER A 20 24.09 30.34 -23.65
N ASN A 21 23.60 29.97 -24.84
CA ASN A 21 22.22 30.26 -25.25
C ASN A 21 21.18 29.45 -24.46
N SER A 22 21.54 28.22 -24.04
CA SER A 22 20.72 27.38 -23.15
C SER A 22 20.52 28.03 -21.78
N PHE A 23 21.60 28.50 -21.15
CA PHE A 23 21.51 29.18 -19.84
C PHE A 23 20.70 30.49 -19.91
N GLY A 24 20.82 31.26 -21.00
CA GLY A 24 20.01 32.45 -21.22
C GLY A 24 18.51 32.13 -21.31
N ARG A 25 18.14 31.09 -22.07
CA ARG A 25 16.75 30.64 -22.20
C ARG A 25 16.16 30.10 -20.90
N VAL A 26 16.94 29.38 -20.10
CA VAL A 26 16.51 28.91 -18.78
C VAL A 26 16.27 30.09 -17.85
N ARG A 27 17.15 31.09 -17.87
CA ARG A 27 17.01 32.29 -17.03
C ARG A 27 15.80 33.12 -17.42
N GLU A 28 15.54 33.27 -18.72
CA GLU A 28 14.33 33.92 -19.24
C GLU A 28 13.06 33.13 -18.87
N ALA A 29 13.07 31.80 -19.01
CA ALA A 29 11.95 30.96 -18.61
C ALA A 29 11.67 31.00 -17.09
N ILE A 30 12.72 31.19 -16.27
CA ILE A 30 12.58 31.43 -14.83
C ILE A 30 11.97 32.81 -14.55
N ASN A 31 12.41 33.85 -15.27
CA ASN A 31 11.87 35.21 -15.10
C ASN A 31 10.42 35.33 -15.59
N GLN A 32 10.01 34.46 -16.52
CA GLN A 32 8.63 34.35 -17.02
C GLN A 32 7.81 33.27 -16.29
N ALA A 33 8.38 32.62 -15.26
CA ALA A 33 7.68 31.59 -14.52
C ALA A 33 6.55 32.23 -13.69
N PRO A 34 5.37 31.60 -13.60
CA PRO A 34 4.28 32.13 -12.79
C PRO A 34 4.60 32.06 -11.28
N ASP A 35 3.95 32.90 -10.47
CA ASP A 35 4.22 33.09 -9.04
C ASP A 35 4.25 31.79 -8.20
N TRP A 36 3.50 30.75 -8.62
CA TRP A 36 3.51 29.44 -7.94
C TRP A 36 4.89 28.76 -7.96
N TYR A 37 5.74 29.08 -8.93
CA TYR A 37 7.07 28.49 -9.08
C TYR A 37 8.03 28.96 -7.99
N ASP A 38 7.96 30.23 -7.59
CA ASP A 38 8.77 30.77 -6.50
C ASP A 38 8.30 30.28 -5.13
N ALA A 39 6.99 30.14 -4.92
CA ALA A 39 6.43 29.49 -3.73
C ALA A 39 6.96 28.04 -3.59
N ARG A 40 6.99 27.28 -4.70
CA ARG A 40 7.47 25.90 -4.71
C ARG A 40 8.99 25.79 -4.50
N ARG A 41 9.77 26.80 -4.89
CA ARG A 41 11.21 26.85 -4.54
C ARG A 41 11.44 27.07 -3.06
N GLN A 42 10.64 27.92 -2.40
CA GLN A 42 10.73 28.13 -0.96
C GLN A 42 10.38 26.85 -0.20
N GLU A 43 9.33 26.14 -0.63
CA GLU A 43 8.99 24.81 -0.14
C GLU A 43 10.15 23.82 -0.31
N ILE A 44 10.73 23.68 -1.51
CA ILE A 44 11.81 22.72 -1.76
C ILE A 44 13.09 23.02 -0.94
N ARG A 45 13.38 24.30 -0.65
CA ARG A 45 14.52 24.69 0.21
C ARG A 45 14.30 24.44 1.70
N GLY A 46 13.10 24.03 2.10
CA GLY A 46 12.74 23.82 3.50
C GLY A 46 12.55 25.12 4.29
N GLU A 47 12.54 26.27 3.62
CA GLU A 47 12.30 27.59 4.21
C GLU A 47 10.79 27.83 4.24
N GLY A 48 10.07 27.20 5.17
CA GLY A 48 8.64 27.47 5.37
C GLY A 48 7.71 26.27 5.52
N TYR A 49 8.23 25.03 5.55
CA TYR A 49 7.39 23.94 6.03
C TYR A 49 7.00 24.23 7.48
N PRO A 50 5.71 24.16 7.84
CA PRO A 50 5.33 24.05 9.24
C PRO A 50 6.12 22.88 9.81
N LYS A 51 6.81 23.07 10.94
CA LYS A 51 7.28 21.92 11.72
C LYS A 51 6.05 21.06 11.94
N LEU A 52 5.99 19.90 11.28
CA LEU A 52 4.98 18.89 11.60
C LEU A 52 5.11 18.70 13.10
N ALA A 53 4.03 18.98 13.83
CA ALA A 53 4.03 19.05 15.28
C ALA A 53 4.94 17.96 15.84
N GLU A 54 5.91 18.34 16.68
CA GLU A 54 6.81 17.41 17.35
C GLU A 54 5.95 16.24 17.83
N VAL A 55 6.18 15.05 17.28
CA VAL A 55 5.42 13.86 17.64
C VAL A 55 5.64 13.72 19.12
N GLN A 56 4.62 14.05 19.92
CA GLN A 56 4.74 14.04 21.36
C GLN A 56 5.13 12.62 21.76
N GLU A 57 6.29 12.48 22.41
CA GLU A 57 6.69 11.20 22.96
C GLU A 57 5.59 10.76 23.93
N ILE A 58 4.98 9.61 23.64
CA ILE A 58 3.92 9.06 24.49
C ILE A 58 4.57 8.78 25.85
N PRO A 59 4.10 9.43 26.93
CA PRO A 59 4.70 9.24 28.23
C PRO A 59 4.56 7.77 28.65
N ALA A 60 5.53 7.27 29.41
CA ALA A 60 5.66 5.83 29.69
C ALA A 60 4.41 5.23 30.37
N ASP A 61 3.56 6.06 31.00
CA ASP A 61 2.26 5.73 31.59
C ASP A 61 1.13 5.49 30.58
N GLN A 62 1.28 5.95 29.34
CA GLN A 62 0.29 5.87 28.27
C GLN A 62 0.71 4.96 27.11
N LEU A 63 1.81 4.21 27.28
CA LEU A 63 2.27 3.27 26.27
C LEU A 63 1.17 2.24 25.95
N PRO A 64 0.86 2.03 24.66
CA PRO A 64 -0.07 1.00 24.22
C PRO A 64 0.35 -0.37 24.78
N GLY A 65 -0.61 -1.11 25.35
CA GLY A 65 -0.38 -2.45 25.88
C GLY A 65 -0.26 -2.54 27.41
N LYS A 66 -0.31 -1.42 28.14
CA LYS A 66 -0.35 -1.46 29.62
C LYS A 66 -1.56 -2.18 30.21
N THR A 67 -2.68 -2.17 29.50
CA THR A 67 -3.90 -2.88 29.87
C THR A 67 -3.91 -4.33 29.37
N LEU A 68 -2.82 -4.83 28.77
CA LEU A 68 -2.74 -6.23 28.31
C LEU A 68 -2.90 -7.24 29.46
N PRO A 69 -2.30 -7.04 30.65
CA PRO A 69 -2.54 -7.92 31.79
C PRO A 69 -4.01 -7.90 32.24
N ASP A 70 -4.63 -6.72 32.29
CA ASP A 70 -6.07 -6.59 32.61
C ASP A 70 -6.96 -7.25 31.54
N SER A 71 -6.50 -7.23 30.28
CA SER A 71 -7.20 -7.91 29.17
C SER A 71 -7.14 -9.43 29.29
N ALA A 72 -6.07 -10.00 29.85
CA ALA A 72 -5.97 -11.43 30.09
C ALA A 72 -7.02 -11.90 31.11
N VAL A 73 -7.16 -11.17 32.22
CA VAL A 73 -8.21 -11.44 33.22
C VAL A 73 -9.61 -11.33 32.60
N ARG A 74 -9.81 -10.35 31.72
CA ARG A 74 -11.08 -10.22 30.99
C ARG A 74 -11.33 -11.37 30.02
N VAL A 75 -10.31 -11.89 29.37
CA VAL A 75 -10.41 -13.06 28.48
C VAL A 75 -10.81 -14.30 29.27
N ASP A 76 -10.20 -14.54 30.43
CA ASP A 76 -10.55 -15.69 31.28
C ASP A 76 -12.02 -15.64 31.74
N ILE A 77 -12.51 -14.45 32.10
CA ILE A 77 -13.92 -14.24 32.46
C ILE A 77 -14.84 -14.52 31.26
N LEU A 78 -14.48 -14.05 30.07
CA LEU A 78 -15.26 -14.27 28.86
C LEU A 78 -15.25 -15.74 28.42
N GLN A 79 -14.12 -16.43 28.60
CA GLN A 79 -14.00 -17.85 28.32
C GLN A 79 -14.87 -18.67 29.29
N ALA A 80 -14.84 -18.37 30.59
CA ALA A 80 -15.71 -19.01 31.57
C ALA A 80 -17.20 -18.77 31.27
N TYR A 81 -17.55 -17.56 30.82
CA TYR A 81 -18.92 -17.25 30.36
C TYR A 81 -19.29 -18.04 29.10
N PHE A 82 -18.37 -18.18 28.15
CA PHE A 82 -18.59 -18.98 26.94
C PHE A 82 -18.79 -20.46 27.29
N ASP A 83 -17.90 -21.04 28.09
CA ASP A 83 -17.92 -22.46 28.45
C ASP A 83 -19.16 -22.87 29.27
N SER A 84 -19.75 -21.92 30.01
CA SER A 84 -20.98 -22.14 30.78
C SER A 84 -22.27 -21.84 30.01
N ASN A 85 -22.16 -21.37 28.76
CA ASN A 85 -23.33 -21.00 27.96
C ASN A 85 -23.87 -22.21 27.20
N GLU A 86 -25.15 -22.53 27.39
CA GLU A 86 -25.84 -23.60 26.63
C GLU A 86 -25.76 -23.40 25.11
N ARG A 87 -25.65 -22.15 24.63
CA ARG A 87 -25.49 -21.86 23.19
C ARG A 87 -24.10 -22.16 22.64
N ALA A 88 -23.10 -22.30 23.51
CA ALA A 88 -21.74 -22.65 23.15
C ALA A 88 -21.52 -24.17 23.13
N GLU A 89 -22.51 -24.96 23.54
CA GLU A 89 -22.44 -26.41 23.48
C GLU A 89 -22.29 -26.86 22.01
N PRO A 90 -21.20 -27.56 21.66
CA PRO A 90 -21.03 -28.05 20.30
C PRO A 90 -22.13 -29.08 19.99
N PRO A 91 -22.66 -29.12 18.76
CA PRO A 91 -23.66 -30.11 18.39
C PRO A 91 -23.12 -31.53 18.61
N VAL A 92 -23.93 -32.41 19.23
CA VAL A 92 -23.55 -33.81 19.52
C VAL A 92 -23.18 -34.59 18.25
N ASP A 93 -23.77 -34.23 17.10
CA ASP A 93 -23.54 -34.87 15.81
C ASP A 93 -23.23 -33.84 14.71
N VAL A 94 -22.09 -33.17 14.83
CA VAL A 94 -21.61 -32.22 13.80
C VAL A 94 -21.50 -32.91 12.43
N ALA A 95 -21.01 -34.16 12.39
CA ALA A 95 -20.77 -34.88 11.14
C ALA A 95 -22.07 -35.23 10.41
N GLY A 96 -23.07 -35.77 11.11
CA GLY A 96 -24.37 -36.07 10.54
C GLY A 96 -25.15 -34.81 10.14
N GLN A 97 -25.08 -33.74 10.94
CA GLN A 97 -25.68 -32.45 10.58
C GLN A 97 -25.03 -31.86 9.31
N MET A 98 -23.71 -31.98 9.18
CA MET A 98 -23.00 -31.53 7.97
C MET A 98 -23.36 -32.39 6.75
N ALA A 99 -23.51 -33.71 6.91
CA ALA A 99 -23.94 -34.59 5.83
C ALA A 99 -25.38 -34.28 5.37
N VAL A 100 -26.28 -33.95 6.30
CA VAL A 100 -27.66 -33.51 5.98
C VAL A 100 -27.65 -32.16 5.26
N LEU A 101 -26.83 -31.21 5.72
CA LEU A 101 -26.67 -29.91 5.06
C LEU A 101 -26.14 -30.08 3.64
N LEU A 102 -25.10 -30.89 3.46
CA LEU A 102 -24.50 -31.18 2.16
C LEU A 102 -25.52 -31.76 1.19
N LYS A 103 -26.29 -32.77 1.63
CA LYS A 103 -27.37 -33.34 0.80
C LYS A 103 -28.46 -32.32 0.44
N ARG A 104 -28.80 -31.40 1.34
CA ARG A 104 -29.77 -30.33 1.06
C ARG A 104 -29.24 -29.39 -0.02
N VAL A 105 -28.00 -28.94 0.12
CA VAL A 105 -27.35 -28.08 -0.87
C VAL A 105 -27.24 -28.80 -2.21
N GLU A 106 -26.79 -30.05 -2.24
CA GLU A 106 -26.72 -30.84 -3.49
C GLU A 106 -28.09 -30.96 -4.17
N ALA A 107 -29.17 -31.13 -3.40
CA ALA A 107 -30.53 -31.19 -3.92
C ALA A 107 -31.02 -29.83 -4.46
N GLU A 108 -30.71 -28.73 -3.78
CA GLU A 108 -31.07 -27.37 -4.24
C GLU A 108 -30.38 -26.98 -5.54
N PHE A 109 -29.16 -27.49 -5.75
CA PHE A 109 -28.37 -27.23 -6.96
C PHE A 109 -28.47 -28.37 -7.98
N ALA A 110 -29.34 -29.36 -7.75
CA ALA A 110 -29.54 -30.48 -8.66
C ALA A 110 -30.09 -30.00 -10.00
N GLY A 111 -29.42 -30.39 -11.10
CA GLY A 111 -29.79 -30.01 -12.45
C GLY A 111 -29.11 -28.74 -12.96
N LEU A 112 -28.34 -28.03 -12.13
CA LEU A 112 -27.40 -27.03 -12.61
C LEU A 112 -26.18 -27.72 -13.23
N PRO A 113 -25.60 -27.16 -14.30
CA PRO A 113 -24.39 -27.71 -14.89
C PRO A 113 -23.25 -27.66 -13.87
N ALA A 114 -22.49 -28.75 -13.75
CA ALA A 114 -21.35 -28.85 -12.84
C ALA A 114 -20.27 -27.79 -13.11
N ASN A 115 -20.26 -27.23 -14.32
CA ASN A 115 -19.46 -26.10 -14.72
C ASN A 115 -20.40 -25.10 -15.40
N PRO A 116 -20.99 -24.14 -14.66
CA PRO A 116 -21.84 -23.15 -15.26
C PRO A 116 -20.98 -22.14 -16.03
N ASP A 117 -21.31 -21.89 -17.31
CA ASP A 117 -20.61 -20.94 -18.20
C ASP A 117 -20.95 -19.46 -17.88
N PHE A 118 -21.31 -19.16 -16.64
CA PHE A 118 -21.73 -17.81 -16.21
C PHE A 118 -20.55 -16.84 -16.08
N LEU A 119 -19.32 -17.36 -15.99
CA LEU A 119 -18.08 -16.59 -16.03
C LEU A 119 -17.17 -17.18 -17.09
N THR A 120 -16.69 -16.32 -17.97
CA THR A 120 -15.60 -16.68 -18.88
C THR A 120 -14.28 -16.76 -18.11
N GLN A 121 -13.26 -17.39 -18.69
CA GLN A 121 -11.93 -17.39 -18.09
C GLN A 121 -11.36 -15.97 -17.93
N ASP A 122 -11.76 -15.05 -18.81
CA ASP A 122 -11.39 -13.64 -18.70
C ASP A 122 -12.06 -12.97 -17.48
N ASP A 123 -13.32 -13.27 -17.19
CA ASP A 123 -14.02 -12.77 -16.00
C ASP A 123 -13.37 -13.31 -14.72
N ILE A 124 -13.00 -14.59 -14.71
CA ILE A 124 -12.29 -15.22 -13.59
C ILE A 124 -10.93 -14.54 -13.37
N ALA A 125 -10.18 -14.28 -14.44
CA ALA A 125 -8.89 -13.61 -14.36
C ALA A 125 -9.01 -12.17 -13.83
N GLN A 126 -10.05 -11.42 -14.24
CA GLN A 126 -10.31 -10.07 -13.74
C GLN A 126 -10.65 -10.06 -12.24
N ILE A 127 -11.50 -11.00 -11.79
CA ILE A 127 -11.83 -11.16 -10.37
C ILE A 127 -10.56 -11.48 -9.58
N GLN A 128 -9.77 -12.47 -10.02
CA GLN A 128 -8.53 -12.84 -9.35
C GLN A 128 -7.55 -11.66 -9.26
N ALA A 129 -7.41 -10.87 -10.33
CA ALA A 129 -6.57 -9.68 -10.33
C ALA A 129 -7.04 -8.61 -9.34
N ALA A 130 -8.36 -8.41 -9.19
CA ALA A 130 -8.93 -7.46 -8.24
C ALA A 130 -8.68 -7.86 -6.78
N PHE A 131 -8.63 -9.16 -6.49
CA PHE A 131 -8.34 -9.68 -5.14
C PHE A 131 -6.86 -9.95 -4.87
N ASN A 132 -6.01 -9.92 -5.90
CA ASN A 132 -4.55 -10.03 -5.76
C ASN A 132 -3.93 -8.68 -5.36
N VAL A 133 -4.36 -8.16 -4.20
CA VAL A 133 -3.79 -6.96 -3.60
C VAL A 133 -2.57 -7.37 -2.77
N PRO A 134 -1.43 -6.66 -2.89
CA PRO A 134 -0.26 -6.93 -2.06
C PRO A 134 -0.67 -6.96 -0.59
N ARG A 135 -0.34 -8.04 0.13
CA ARG A 135 -0.67 -8.10 1.55
C ARG A 135 0.13 -7.00 2.25
N VAL A 136 -0.48 -6.31 3.21
CA VAL A 136 0.20 -5.26 4.01
C VAL A 136 1.49 -5.77 4.69
N THR A 137 1.63 -7.09 4.82
CA THR A 137 2.81 -7.76 5.39
C THR A 137 3.88 -8.16 4.37
N GLU A 138 3.64 -8.05 3.06
CA GLU A 138 4.67 -8.30 2.04
C GLU A 138 5.72 -7.18 2.06
N GLY A 139 6.96 -7.53 2.41
CA GLY A 139 8.09 -6.60 2.48
C GLY A 139 8.46 -6.13 3.89
N LEU A 140 7.63 -6.39 4.91
CA LEU A 140 8.01 -6.21 6.30
C LEU A 140 8.93 -7.35 6.71
N LYS A 141 10.25 -7.17 6.49
CA LYS A 141 11.28 -7.99 7.14
C LYS A 141 11.06 -7.90 8.64
N VAL A 142 10.50 -8.96 9.24
CA VAL A 142 10.42 -9.13 10.68
C VAL A 142 11.84 -9.05 11.23
N ARG A 143 12.26 -7.88 11.72
CA ARG A 143 13.43 -7.79 12.60
C ARG A 143 13.01 -8.42 13.92
N ARG A 144 13.26 -9.72 14.08
CA ARG A 144 13.28 -10.33 15.41
C ARG A 144 14.39 -9.61 16.20
N LYS A 145 13.99 -8.97 17.30
CA LYS A 145 14.91 -8.63 18.39
C LYS A 145 15.17 -9.88 19.21
#